data_AF-A0A8H9TGC7-F1
#
_entry.id   AF-A0A8H9TGC7-F1
#
_cell.length_a   1.000
_cell.length_b   1.000
_cell.length_c   1.000
_cell.angle_alpha   90.00
_cell.angle_beta   90.00
_cell.angle_gamma   90.00
#
_symmetry.space_group_name_H-M   'P 1'
#
loop_
_entity.id
_entity.type
_entity.pdbx_description
1 polymer ?
#
loop_
_entity_poly.entity_id
_entity_poly.type
_entity_poly.pdbx_seq_one_letter_code
_entity_poly.pdbx_strand_id
1 'polypeptide(L)'
;MQSLKQEIQGQIFTEYTQEEINQSKGHVFTIETGDKETPFVAVVPSPMVDEFNYAFKNKAETWAWLVTARELHPQGKNWELDPAKKDECANELYSLLSGVPVNGDDEIEEDFLHFDKGTDRECIWHWFESELDTSIAKLEGIV
;
A
#
# COMPACT_ATOMS: atom_id res chain seq x y z
N MET A 1 -15.85 -23.12 -10.17
CA MET A 1 -14.73 -23.32 -9.23
C MET A 1 -15.03 -22.46 -8.02
N GLN A 2 -15.06 -23.00 -6.80
CA GLN A 2 -15.32 -22.18 -5.60
C GLN A 2 -14.03 -21.42 -5.26
N SER A 3 -14.11 -20.10 -5.17
CA SER A 3 -12.97 -19.28 -4.72
C SER A 3 -12.68 -19.57 -3.25
N LEU A 4 -11.43 -19.89 -2.93
CA LEU A 4 -10.99 -20.09 -1.55
C LEU A 4 -10.84 -18.72 -0.89
N LYS A 5 -11.26 -18.60 0.37
CA LYS A 5 -11.21 -17.35 1.13
C LYS A 5 -10.39 -17.53 2.40
N GLN A 6 -9.51 -16.58 2.70
CA GLN A 6 -8.71 -16.54 3.91
C GLN A 6 -9.06 -15.32 4.75
N GLU A 7 -8.98 -15.42 6.08
CA GLU A 7 -9.18 -14.30 6.99
C GLU A 7 -7.84 -13.86 7.60
N ILE A 8 -7.47 -12.59 7.43
CA ILE A 8 -6.24 -12.00 7.96
C ILE A 8 -6.58 -10.63 8.55
N GLN A 9 -6.18 -10.40 9.81
CA GLN A 9 -6.49 -9.18 10.56
C GLN A 9 -7.99 -8.78 10.50
N GLY A 10 -8.89 -9.77 10.49
CA GLY A 10 -10.35 -9.57 10.42
C GLY A 10 -10.89 -9.21 9.03
N GLN A 11 -10.05 -9.24 8.00
CA GLN A 11 -10.45 -9.03 6.60
C GLN A 11 -10.46 -10.37 5.85
N ILE A 12 -11.45 -10.55 4.97
CA ILE A 12 -11.58 -11.75 4.15
C ILE A 12 -11.00 -11.47 2.77
N PHE A 13 -10.00 -12.25 2.37
CA PHE A 13 -9.30 -12.16 1.09
C PHE A 13 -9.64 -13.37 0.22
N THR A 14 -9.87 -13.14 -1.07
CA THR A 14 -10.00 -14.23 -2.04
C THR A 14 -8.62 -14.69 -2.52
N GLU A 15 -8.43 -16.01 -2.58
CA GLU A 15 -7.26 -16.57 -3.26
C GLU A 15 -7.51 -16.69 -4.77
N TYR A 16 -6.50 -16.31 -5.53
CA TYR A 16 -6.46 -16.37 -6.99
C TYR A 16 -5.53 -17.49 -7.46
N THR A 17 -5.88 -18.12 -8.57
CA THR A 17 -5.04 -19.13 -9.19
C THR A 17 -3.80 -18.51 -9.84
N GLN A 18 -2.75 -19.31 -10.05
CA GLN A 18 -1.55 -18.85 -10.75
C GLN A 18 -1.85 -18.39 -12.18
N GLU A 19 -2.87 -18.97 -12.83
CA GLU A 19 -3.30 -18.56 -14.17
C GLU A 19 -3.89 -17.14 -14.15
N GLU A 20 -4.78 -16.84 -13.22
CA GLU A 20 -5.36 -15.50 -13.03
C GLU A 20 -4.29 -14.45 -12.71
N ILE A 21 -3.34 -14.81 -11.84
CA ILE A 21 -2.17 -13.96 -11.52
C ILE A 21 -1.34 -13.68 -12.79
N ASN A 22 -1.01 -14.72 -13.55
CA ASN A 22 -0.18 -14.56 -14.74
C ASN A 22 -0.87 -13.74 -15.84
N GLN A 23 -2.17 -13.92 -16.04
CA GLN A 23 -2.96 -13.17 -17.02
C GLN A 23 -3.09 -11.68 -16.65
N SER A 24 -3.02 -11.35 -15.36
CA SER A 24 -3.18 -9.99 -14.84
C SER A 24 -1.87 -9.34 -14.39
N LYS A 25 -0.72 -9.95 -14.69
CA LYS A 25 0.60 -9.48 -14.20
C LYS A 25 0.98 -8.07 -14.65
N GLY A 26 0.37 -7.58 -15.74
CA GLY A 26 0.53 -6.19 -16.20
C GLY A 26 -0.37 -5.18 -15.49
N HIS A 27 -1.28 -5.63 -14.63
CA HIS A 27 -2.11 -4.77 -13.79
C HIS A 27 -1.33 -4.44 -12.50
N VAL A 28 -1.43 -3.20 -12.06
CA VAL A 28 -0.65 -2.66 -10.94
C VAL A 28 -1.57 -2.00 -9.92
N PHE A 29 -1.09 -1.86 -8.69
CA PHE A 29 -1.70 -1.00 -7.69
C PHE A 29 -1.36 0.47 -8.00
N THR A 30 -2.37 1.31 -8.23
CA THR A 30 -2.17 2.71 -8.63
C THR A 30 -3.36 3.58 -8.20
N ILE A 31 -3.18 4.91 -8.27
CA ILE A 31 -4.27 5.87 -8.08
C ILE A 31 -4.64 6.49 -9.42
N GLU A 32 -5.93 6.49 -9.77
CA GLU A 32 -6.46 7.24 -10.90
C GLU A 32 -7.23 8.48 -10.46
N THR A 33 -7.39 9.42 -11.39
CA THR A 33 -8.18 10.64 -11.15
C THR A 33 -9.67 10.30 -11.25
N GLY A 34 -10.41 10.56 -10.17
CA GLY A 34 -11.85 10.43 -10.10
C GLY A 34 -12.60 11.72 -10.42
N ASP A 35 -13.76 11.89 -9.77
CA ASP A 35 -14.60 13.07 -9.91
C ASP A 35 -14.28 14.16 -8.88
N LYS A 36 -15.10 15.21 -8.81
CA LYS A 36 -14.88 16.34 -7.90
C LYS A 36 -15.07 15.98 -6.43
N GLU A 37 -15.88 14.98 -6.10
CA GLU A 37 -16.18 14.60 -4.72
C GLU A 37 -15.19 13.56 -4.21
N THR A 38 -14.69 12.71 -5.10
CA THR A 38 -13.70 11.66 -4.83
C THR A 38 -12.60 11.67 -5.91
N PRO A 39 -11.67 12.63 -5.85
CA PRO A 39 -10.67 12.84 -6.90
C PRO A 39 -9.62 11.75 -7.00
N PHE A 40 -9.49 10.86 -6.02
CA PHE A 40 -8.49 9.80 -6.01
C PHE A 40 -9.19 8.44 -5.96
N VAL A 41 -9.06 7.65 -7.02
CA VAL A 41 -9.63 6.31 -7.12
C VAL A 41 -8.52 5.30 -6.93
N ALA A 42 -8.67 4.43 -5.94
CA ALA A 42 -7.75 3.32 -5.74
C ALA A 42 -8.01 2.26 -6.82
N VAL A 43 -6.98 1.98 -7.63
CA VAL A 43 -7.01 0.95 -8.66
C VAL A 43 -6.14 -0.22 -8.22
N VAL A 44 -6.74 -1.39 -8.23
CA VAL A 44 -6.11 -2.67 -7.89
C VAL A 44 -6.01 -3.57 -9.12
N PRO A 45 -5.18 -4.62 -9.10
CA PRO A 45 -5.16 -5.62 -10.15
C PRO A 45 -6.55 -6.21 -10.44
N SER A 46 -6.87 -6.47 -11.71
CA SER A 46 -8.23 -6.90 -12.11
C SER A 46 -8.86 -8.05 -11.30
N PRO A 47 -8.16 -9.12 -10.87
CA PRO A 47 -8.80 -10.15 -10.05
C PRO A 47 -9.31 -9.63 -8.70
N MET A 48 -8.79 -8.50 -8.22
CA MET A 48 -9.11 -7.88 -6.93
C MET A 48 -10.20 -6.80 -7.03
N VAL A 49 -10.59 -6.37 -8.24
CA VAL A 49 -11.48 -5.21 -8.44
C VAL A 49 -12.86 -5.41 -7.83
N ASP A 50 -13.37 -6.65 -7.81
CA ASP A 50 -14.67 -6.97 -7.21
C ASP A 50 -14.70 -6.79 -5.68
N GLU A 51 -13.52 -6.80 -5.03
CA GLU A 51 -13.36 -6.61 -3.59
C GLU A 51 -12.93 -5.18 -3.22
N PHE A 52 -12.26 -4.50 -4.14
CA PHE A 52 -11.42 -3.35 -3.82
C PHE A 52 -11.59 -2.24 -4.86
N ASN A 53 -12.74 -1.57 -4.84
CA ASN A 53 -12.99 -0.36 -5.64
C ASN A 53 -13.46 0.77 -4.74
N TYR A 54 -12.52 1.62 -4.33
CA TYR A 54 -12.75 2.70 -3.37
C TYR A 54 -12.24 4.03 -3.92
N ALA A 55 -13.00 5.09 -3.67
CA ALA A 55 -12.65 6.44 -4.05
C ALA A 55 -12.55 7.31 -2.79
N PHE A 56 -11.57 8.19 -2.77
CA PHE A 56 -11.11 8.93 -1.60
C PHE A 56 -10.98 10.42 -1.91
N LYS A 57 -11.00 11.22 -0.84
CA LYS A 57 -10.79 12.67 -0.91
C LYS A 57 -9.32 13.07 -0.83
N ASN A 58 -8.50 12.20 -0.25
CA ASN A 58 -7.11 12.46 0.07
C ASN A 58 -6.22 11.42 -0.61
N LYS A 59 -5.22 11.91 -1.34
CA LYS A 59 -4.26 11.07 -2.06
C LYS A 59 -3.42 10.22 -1.11
N ALA A 60 -2.96 10.78 0.00
CA ALA A 60 -2.16 10.07 0.99
C ALA A 60 -2.95 8.91 1.63
N GLU A 61 -4.21 9.14 1.99
CA GLU A 61 -5.11 8.08 2.48
C GLU A 61 -5.34 7.00 1.43
N THR A 62 -5.45 7.38 0.16
CA THR A 62 -5.62 6.42 -0.95
C THR A 62 -4.39 5.53 -1.10
N TRP A 63 -3.18 6.12 -1.09
CA TRP A 63 -1.94 5.36 -1.15
C TRP A 63 -1.77 4.47 0.07
N ALA A 64 -2.08 4.99 1.27
CA ALA A 64 -2.03 4.22 2.50
C ALA A 64 -2.94 2.99 2.44
N TRP A 65 -4.17 3.19 1.95
CA TRP A 65 -5.12 2.10 1.78
C TRP A 65 -4.65 1.06 0.74
N LEU A 66 -4.19 1.51 -0.43
CA LEU A 66 -3.71 0.62 -1.51
C LEU A 66 -2.53 -0.23 -1.05
N VAL A 67 -1.54 0.40 -0.42
CA VAL A 67 -0.35 -0.30 0.06
C VAL A 67 -0.71 -1.25 1.17
N THR A 68 -1.56 -0.86 2.12
CA THR A 68 -2.02 -1.75 3.18
C THR A 68 -2.74 -2.97 2.59
N ALA A 69 -3.64 -2.76 1.62
CA ALA A 69 -4.31 -3.86 0.92
C ALA A 69 -3.32 -4.80 0.23
N ARG A 70 -2.29 -4.25 -0.44
CA ARG A 70 -1.24 -5.05 -1.09
C ARG A 70 -0.43 -5.87 -0.08
N GLU A 71 -0.03 -5.28 1.04
CA GLU A 71 0.85 -5.92 2.02
C GLU A 71 0.12 -6.96 2.87
N LEU A 72 -1.16 -6.73 3.18
CA LEU A 72 -1.97 -7.69 3.96
C LEU A 72 -2.52 -8.84 3.11
N HIS A 73 -2.75 -8.61 1.81
CA HIS A 73 -3.25 -9.66 0.94
C HIS A 73 -2.16 -10.74 0.75
N PRO A 74 -2.43 -12.04 1.01
CA PRO A 74 -1.45 -13.13 0.89
C PRO A 74 -0.72 -13.18 -0.45
N GLN A 75 -1.44 -12.80 -1.50
CA GLN A 75 -0.97 -12.79 -2.87
C GLN A 75 -0.75 -11.37 -3.42
N GLY A 76 -0.89 -10.31 -2.62
CA GLY A 76 -0.81 -8.94 -3.11
C GLY A 76 0.53 -8.61 -3.76
N LYS A 77 1.64 -9.18 -3.24
CA LYS A 77 2.99 -9.03 -3.81
C LYS A 77 3.19 -9.72 -5.16
N ASN A 78 2.19 -10.45 -5.70
CA ASN A 78 2.24 -10.93 -7.09
C ASN A 78 2.04 -9.81 -8.11
N TRP A 79 1.55 -8.65 -7.67
CA TRP A 79 1.40 -7.45 -8.50
C TRP A 79 2.22 -6.29 -7.93
N GLU A 80 2.70 -5.46 -8.84
CA GLU A 80 3.56 -4.33 -8.52
C GLU A 80 2.74 -3.10 -8.13
N LEU A 81 3.32 -2.23 -7.31
CA LEU A 81 2.92 -0.83 -7.27
C LEU A 81 3.36 -0.18 -8.58
N ASP A 82 2.51 0.71 -9.13
CA ASP A 82 2.79 1.41 -10.38
C ASP A 82 4.18 2.05 -10.38
N PRO A 83 5.12 1.54 -11.21
CA PRO A 83 6.50 2.04 -11.22
C PRO A 83 6.58 3.54 -11.52
N ALA A 84 5.65 4.07 -12.31
CA ALA A 84 5.62 5.49 -12.66
C ALA A 84 5.16 6.39 -11.49
N LYS A 85 4.58 5.81 -10.43
CA LYS A 85 4.05 6.54 -9.28
C LYS A 85 4.69 6.15 -7.95
N LYS A 86 5.71 5.28 -7.94
CA LYS A 86 6.44 4.90 -6.71
C LYS A 86 6.99 6.11 -5.97
N ASP A 87 7.58 7.07 -6.68
CA ASP A 87 8.07 8.32 -6.08
C ASP A 87 6.94 9.14 -5.44
N GLU A 88 5.77 9.23 -6.09
CA GLU A 88 4.61 9.90 -5.50
C GLU A 88 4.11 9.16 -4.26
N CYS A 89 3.92 7.84 -4.37
CA CYS A 89 3.51 6.97 -3.28
C CYS A 89 4.44 7.14 -2.06
N ALA A 90 5.76 7.09 -2.28
CA ALA A 90 6.75 7.28 -1.23
C ALA A 90 6.63 8.64 -0.54
N ASN A 91 6.50 9.73 -1.30
CA ASN A 91 6.36 11.07 -0.72
C ASN A 91 5.08 11.21 0.14
N GLU A 92 3.95 10.70 -0.36
CA GLU A 92 2.67 10.78 0.36
C GLU A 92 2.68 9.93 1.63
N LEU A 93 3.21 8.70 1.56
CA LEU A 93 3.32 7.82 2.72
C LEU A 93 4.34 8.32 3.74
N TYR A 94 5.45 8.89 3.29
CA TYR A 94 6.46 9.47 4.18
C TYR A 94 5.92 10.69 4.92
N SER A 95 5.13 11.52 4.24
CA SER A 95 4.40 12.63 4.86
C SER A 95 3.49 12.13 5.99
N LEU A 96 2.77 11.03 5.79
CA LEU A 96 1.97 10.39 6.85
C LEU A 96 2.84 9.87 7.99
N LEU A 97 3.92 9.14 7.69
CA LEU A 97 4.85 8.59 8.69
C LEU A 97 5.46 9.69 9.56
N SER A 98 5.79 10.85 9.00
CA SER A 98 6.36 11.99 9.73
C SER A 98 5.43 12.55 10.82
N GLY A 99 4.12 12.30 10.70
CA GLY A 99 3.12 12.65 11.70
C GLY A 99 2.93 11.59 12.79
N VAL A 100 3.51 10.39 12.64
CA VAL A 100 3.36 9.29 13.61
C VAL A 100 4.35 9.51 14.77
N PRO A 101 3.87 9.61 16.02
CA PRO A 101 4.75 9.76 17.18
C PRO A 101 5.67 8.55 17.36
N VAL A 102 6.89 8.78 17.86
CA VAL A 102 7.85 7.74 18.21
C VAL A 102 8.22 7.82 19.69
N ASN A 103 8.38 6.66 20.33
CA ASN A 103 8.76 6.56 21.73
C ASN A 103 10.28 6.74 21.93
N GLY A 104 10.76 6.54 23.17
CA GLY A 104 12.19 6.68 23.52
C GLY A 104 13.10 5.60 22.95
N ASP A 105 12.52 4.53 22.39
CA ASP A 105 13.21 3.38 21.78
C ASP A 105 13.10 3.42 20.23
N ASP A 106 12.73 4.56 19.64
CA ASP A 106 12.55 4.76 18.20
C ASP A 106 11.42 3.90 17.55
N GLU A 107 10.47 3.41 18.36
CA GLU A 107 9.31 2.66 17.88
C GLU A 107 8.10 3.58 17.66
N ILE A 108 7.27 3.28 16.64
CA ILE A 108 6.04 4.02 16.38
C ILE A 108 5.01 3.83 17.49
N GLU A 109 4.33 4.91 17.90
CA GLU A 109 3.34 4.87 18.99
C GLU A 109 1.88 4.69 18.51
N GLU A 110 1.67 4.62 17.19
CA GLU A 110 0.39 4.38 16.53
C GLU A 110 0.60 3.43 15.34
N ASP A 111 -0.47 2.74 14.90
CA ASP A 111 -0.39 1.85 13.74
C ASP A 111 -0.12 2.65 12.46
N PHE A 112 0.72 2.11 11.58
CA PHE A 112 1.06 2.72 10.31
C PHE A 112 1.03 1.69 9.18
N LEU A 113 0.07 1.83 8.25
CA LEU A 113 -0.16 0.87 7.17
C LEU A 113 -0.48 -0.54 7.70
N HIS A 114 0.43 -1.49 7.49
CA HIS A 114 0.38 -2.86 7.98
C HIS A 114 1.33 -3.09 9.17
N PHE A 115 2.01 -2.04 9.64
CA PHE A 115 2.87 -2.07 10.82
C PHE A 115 2.06 -1.69 12.06
N ASP A 116 2.12 -2.55 13.06
CA ASP A 116 1.47 -2.30 14.35
C ASP A 116 2.29 -1.32 15.18
N LYS A 117 1.63 -0.59 16.08
CA LYS A 117 2.26 0.16 17.17
C LYS A 117 3.37 -0.68 17.85
N GLY A 118 4.51 -0.05 18.10
CA GLY A 118 5.71 -0.70 18.65
C GLY A 118 6.67 -1.20 17.59
N THR A 119 6.37 -1.00 16.29
CA THR A 119 7.32 -1.29 15.22
C THR A 119 8.47 -0.27 15.22
N ASP A 120 9.71 -0.76 15.19
CA ASP A 120 10.91 0.06 15.04
C ASP A 120 10.85 0.87 13.72
N ARG A 121 11.11 2.18 13.81
CA ARG A 121 11.04 3.08 12.65
C ARG A 121 12.03 2.71 11.54
N GLU A 122 13.20 2.16 11.86
CA GLU A 122 14.18 1.69 10.85
C GLU A 122 13.62 0.51 10.03
N CYS A 123 12.78 -0.35 10.62
CA CYS A 123 12.11 -1.42 9.88
C CYS A 123 11.18 -0.85 8.81
N ILE A 124 10.45 0.21 9.16
CA ILE A 124 9.57 0.92 8.22
C ILE A 124 10.41 1.59 7.14
N TRP A 125 11.53 2.22 7.51
CA TRP A 125 12.44 2.84 6.54
C TRP A 125 13.01 1.85 5.52
N HIS A 126 13.48 0.69 5.97
CA HIS A 126 13.94 -0.37 5.06
C HIS A 126 12.82 -0.92 4.16
N TRP A 127 11.57 -0.91 4.65
CA TRP A 127 10.42 -1.22 3.83
C TRP A 127 10.21 -0.18 2.72
N PHE A 128 10.33 1.13 3.02
CA PHE A 128 10.28 2.17 1.98
C PHE A 128 11.36 1.94 0.91
N GLU A 129 12.59 1.66 1.33
CA GLU A 129 13.72 1.45 0.41
C GLU A 129 13.51 0.24 -0.50
N SER A 130 13.03 -0.88 0.07
CA SER A 130 12.86 -2.13 -0.68
C SER A 130 11.62 -2.14 -1.58
N GLU A 131 10.47 -1.66 -1.12
CA GLU A 131 9.21 -1.76 -1.88
C GLU A 131 9.02 -0.59 -2.86
N LEU A 132 9.47 0.61 -2.48
CA LEU A 132 9.26 1.84 -3.26
C LEU A 132 10.50 2.29 -4.04
N ASP A 133 11.62 1.57 -3.95
CA ASP A 133 12.88 1.87 -4.67
C ASP A 133 13.33 3.33 -4.45
N THR A 134 13.28 3.76 -3.17
CA THR A 134 13.63 5.12 -2.75
C THR A 134 14.62 5.07 -1.60
N SER A 135 15.01 6.24 -1.07
CA SER A 135 15.77 6.34 0.17
C SER A 135 15.17 7.39 1.10
N ILE A 136 15.32 7.19 2.40
CA ILE A 136 14.86 8.18 3.39
C ILE A 136 15.58 9.51 3.18
N ALA A 137 16.87 9.49 2.83
CA ALA A 137 17.61 10.69 2.50
C ALA A 137 17.01 11.48 1.31
N LYS A 138 16.50 10.78 0.29
CA LYS A 138 15.78 11.41 -0.84
C LYS A 138 14.48 12.06 -0.37
N LEU A 139 13.72 11.39 0.50
CA LEU A 139 12.44 11.87 1.02
C LEU A 139 12.60 13.06 1.98
N GLU A 140 13.71 13.11 2.72
CA GLU A 140 14.10 14.24 3.57
C GLU A 140 14.70 15.43 2.79
N GLY A 141 14.97 15.27 1.48
CA GLY A 141 15.58 16.32 0.65
C GLY A 141 17.07 16.56 0.97
N ILE A 142 17.79 15.54 1.43
CA ILE A 142 19.22 15.61 1.83
C ILE A 142 20.16 15.26 0.65
N VAL A 143 19.64 15.14 -0.58
CA VAL A 143 20.37 14.68 -1.78
C VAL A 143 20.47 15.71 -2.90
#